data_AF-A0A919BHM1-F1
#
_entry.id   AF-A0A919BHM1-F1
#
_cell.length_a   1.000
_cell.length_b   1.000
_cell.length_c   1.000
_cell.angle_alpha   90.00
_cell.angle_beta   90.00
_cell.angle_gamma   90.00
#
_symmetry.space_group_name_H-M   'P 1'
#
loop_
_entity.id
_entity.type
_entity.pdbx_description
1 polymer ?
#
loop_
_entity_poly.entity_id
_entity_poly.type
_entity_poly.pdbx_seq_one_letter_code
_entity_poly.pdbx_strand_id
1 'polypeptide(L)'
;MATFVHLAPAALAARIRRSGIRALSQGRGSGLGSGRGVYLFPVLPSYALTHQWLRELSRRSGPRGLVAVHVRLPDGEPVTAGRYSEREPEEKTAADAVRRVRGLGDKALGWEVFLPRAVARSEVRQVRAVRQVSGWRYFPGAHGVTPCVCCVLPGEYGSRRLRERRPHPEDGPPPASPVLLSRIEKAQVTGDTAALGEALRWYRLRRRGPVARLAPLAGHADPGVRRLLAGAVARWSTPGADGILRELAGDPVPGVRQTVAECLAYRPTPEAGDLLAALAADPDPGVREAVVEGLVHRGTDEVRPLLAALARDPDAGVREAVELLTRE
;
A
#
# COMPACT_ATOMS: atom_id res chain seq x y z
N MET A 1 -6.08 29.70 9.28
CA MET A 1 -5.04 28.64 9.24
C MET A 1 -5.69 27.29 9.46
N ALA A 2 -5.57 26.43 8.47
CA ALA A 2 -6.09 25.06 8.50
C ALA A 2 -5.26 24.18 9.45
N THR A 3 -5.96 23.33 10.22
CA THR A 3 -5.32 22.41 11.17
C THR A 3 -5.60 20.97 10.77
N PHE A 4 -4.55 20.18 10.71
CA PHE A 4 -4.57 18.78 10.29
C PHE A 4 -3.90 17.90 11.34
N VAL A 5 -4.13 16.60 11.21
CA VAL A 5 -3.40 15.54 11.90
C VAL A 5 -2.71 14.65 10.88
N HIS A 6 -1.45 14.33 11.16
CA HIS A 6 -0.72 13.24 10.52
C HIS A 6 -0.53 12.12 11.55
N LEU A 7 -0.76 10.87 11.16
CA LEU A 7 -0.48 9.72 12.00
C LEU A 7 0.89 9.16 11.63
N ALA A 8 1.80 9.16 12.60
CA ALA A 8 3.15 8.66 12.42
C ALA A 8 3.47 7.57 13.45
N PRO A 9 4.32 6.60 13.11
CA PRO A 9 4.92 5.69 14.08
C PRO A 9 5.56 6.41 15.26
N ALA A 10 5.31 5.91 16.47
CA ALA A 10 5.79 6.54 17.70
C ALA A 10 7.32 6.60 17.77
N ALA A 11 8.03 5.68 17.12
CA ALA A 11 9.48 5.68 16.99
C ALA A 11 10.02 6.98 16.36
N LEU A 12 9.23 7.64 15.51
CA LEU A 12 9.62 8.86 14.79
C LEU A 12 9.29 10.14 15.56
N ALA A 13 8.57 10.04 16.68
CA ALA A 13 8.05 11.20 17.41
C ALA A 13 9.16 12.19 17.84
N ALA A 14 10.30 11.69 18.30
CA ALA A 14 11.42 12.54 18.71
C ALA A 14 12.03 13.29 17.53
N ARG A 15 12.17 12.64 16.37
CA ARG A 15 12.66 13.25 15.13
C ARG A 15 11.70 14.31 14.62
N ILE A 16 10.40 13.99 14.58
CA ILE A 16 9.35 14.91 14.11
C ILE A 16 9.33 16.20 14.95
N ARG A 17 9.51 16.09 16.27
CA ARG A 17 9.63 17.28 17.15
C ARG A 17 10.83 18.16 16.80
N ARG A 18 11.93 17.57 16.33
CA ARG A 18 13.17 18.29 15.98
C ARG A 18 13.13 18.90 14.58
N SER A 19 12.64 18.18 13.59
CA SER A 19 12.80 18.53 12.17
C SER A 19 11.51 18.66 11.37
N GLY A 20 10.34 18.37 11.94
CA GLY A 20 9.10 18.25 11.19
C GLY A 20 8.93 16.89 10.50
N ILE A 21 7.96 16.80 9.59
CA ILE A 21 7.59 15.57 8.87
C ILE A 21 8.19 15.61 7.48
N ARG A 22 8.86 14.53 7.06
CA ARG A 22 9.43 14.43 5.71
C ARG A 22 8.36 14.02 4.71
N ALA A 23 8.50 14.48 3.47
CA ALA A 23 7.70 14.02 2.34
C ALA A 23 8.20 12.66 1.86
N LEU A 24 7.70 11.59 2.47
CA LEU A 24 8.08 10.22 2.12
C LEU A 24 6.97 9.47 1.40
N SER A 25 5.71 9.80 1.68
CA SER A 25 4.57 9.13 1.06
C SER A 25 4.47 9.51 -0.42
N GLN A 26 4.25 8.54 -1.29
CA GLN A 26 3.86 8.81 -2.67
C GLN A 26 2.41 9.27 -2.74
N GLY A 27 2.18 10.36 -3.46
CA GLY A 27 0.84 10.87 -3.75
C GLY A 27 0.14 10.04 -4.83
N ARG A 28 -1.11 10.40 -5.10
CA ARG A 28 -1.93 9.79 -6.16
C ARG A 28 -2.35 10.86 -7.16
N GLY A 29 -2.42 10.45 -8.42
CA GLY A 29 -2.86 11.30 -9.52
C GLY A 29 -1.72 12.08 -10.16
N SER A 30 -2.10 13.01 -11.02
CA SER A 30 -1.21 13.95 -11.72
C SER A 30 -1.05 15.26 -10.92
N GLY A 31 -0.23 16.19 -11.44
CA GLY A 31 -0.10 17.54 -10.86
C GLY A 31 0.41 17.54 -9.41
N LEU A 32 -0.30 18.22 -8.51
CA LEU A 32 0.01 18.28 -7.07
C LEU A 32 -0.07 16.91 -6.38
N GLY A 33 -0.77 15.94 -6.96
CA GLY A 33 -0.81 14.57 -6.48
C GLY A 33 0.41 13.75 -6.88
N SER A 34 1.22 14.24 -7.83
CA SER A 34 2.39 13.52 -8.33
C SER A 34 3.60 13.73 -7.42
N GLY A 35 4.28 12.64 -7.08
CA GLY A 35 5.52 12.68 -6.31
C GLY A 35 5.33 12.55 -4.80
N ARG A 36 6.35 12.96 -4.04
CA ARG A 36 6.41 12.69 -2.61
C ARG A 36 5.80 13.81 -1.77
N GLY A 37 5.13 13.41 -0.69
CA GLY A 37 4.43 14.31 0.20
C GLY A 37 4.05 13.68 1.54
N VAL A 38 3.10 14.31 2.21
CA VAL A 38 2.60 13.91 3.53
C VAL A 38 1.09 13.80 3.48
N TYR A 39 0.57 12.63 3.85
CA TYR A 39 -0.86 12.45 4.08
C TYR A 39 -1.30 13.07 5.40
N LEU A 40 -2.35 13.87 5.32
CA LEU A 40 -2.95 14.65 6.39
C LEU A 40 -4.45 14.39 6.43
N PHE A 41 -5.04 14.62 7.60
CA PHE A 41 -6.49 14.64 7.74
C PHE A 41 -6.95 15.85 8.56
N PRO A 42 -8.01 16.58 8.15
CA PRO A 42 -8.51 17.71 8.93
C PRO A 42 -8.83 17.35 10.38
N VAL A 43 -8.47 18.20 11.33
CA VAL A 43 -8.93 18.03 12.72
C VAL A 43 -10.41 18.40 12.79
N LEU A 44 -11.25 17.41 13.11
CA LEU A 44 -12.70 17.53 13.23
C LEU A 44 -13.13 17.44 14.72
N PRO A 45 -14.36 17.89 15.06
CA PRO A 45 -14.89 17.73 16.42
C PRO A 45 -14.94 16.26 16.88
N SER A 46 -15.15 15.32 15.95
CA SER A 46 -15.13 13.89 16.24
C SER A 46 -13.71 13.35 16.29
N TYR A 47 -13.32 12.82 17.45
CA TYR A 47 -12.03 12.13 17.63
C TYR A 47 -11.91 10.92 16.69
N ALA A 48 -12.99 10.16 16.52
CA ALA A 48 -13.02 8.95 15.70
C ALA A 48 -12.82 9.26 14.20
N LEU A 49 -13.43 10.34 13.69
CA LEU A 49 -13.21 10.77 12.30
C LEU A 49 -11.81 11.34 12.10
N THR A 50 -11.35 12.17 13.05
CA THR A 50 -10.00 12.77 13.00
C THR A 50 -8.90 11.70 12.94
N HIS A 51 -9.09 10.60 13.68
CA HIS A 51 -8.10 9.53 13.81
C HIS A 51 -8.55 8.23 13.13
N GLN A 52 -9.37 8.33 12.08
CA GLN A 52 -10.02 7.19 11.44
C GLN A 52 -9.07 6.11 10.90
N TRP A 53 -7.82 6.46 10.63
CA TRP A 53 -6.78 5.58 10.07
C TRP A 53 -5.94 4.84 11.13
N LEU A 54 -6.14 5.11 12.43
CA LEU A 54 -5.28 4.55 13.50
C LEU A 54 -5.21 3.03 13.47
N ARG A 55 -6.36 2.36 13.34
CA ARG A 55 -6.45 0.90 13.38
C ARG A 55 -5.87 0.21 12.14
N GLU A 56 -5.94 0.86 10.99
CA GLU A 56 -5.36 0.32 9.76
C GLU A 56 -3.84 0.49 9.76
N LEU A 57 -3.37 1.68 10.14
CA LEU A 57 -1.93 1.97 10.20
C LEU A 57 -1.22 1.24 11.34
N SER A 58 -1.90 0.97 12.47
CA SER A 58 -1.28 0.29 13.61
C SER A 58 -0.79 -1.12 13.27
N ARG A 59 -1.33 -1.77 12.24
CA ARG A 59 -0.89 -3.09 11.77
C ARG A 59 0.56 -3.11 11.27
N ARG A 60 1.06 -1.95 10.81
CA ARG A 60 2.38 -1.81 10.18
C ARG A 60 3.32 -0.88 10.95
N SER A 61 2.88 -0.32 12.08
CA SER A 61 3.59 0.76 12.78
C SER A 61 4.64 0.29 13.80
N GLY A 62 4.92 -1.01 13.87
CA GLY A 62 5.84 -1.60 14.85
C GLY A 62 5.30 -1.62 16.29
N PRO A 63 6.10 -2.10 17.27
CA PRO A 63 5.64 -2.42 18.63
C PRO A 63 5.24 -1.20 19.46
N ARG A 64 5.73 0.00 19.12
CA ARG A 64 5.54 1.24 19.91
C ARG A 64 4.28 2.01 19.55
N GLY A 65 3.54 1.56 18.53
CA GLY A 65 2.29 2.17 18.10
C GLY A 65 2.43 3.51 17.38
N LEU A 66 1.41 4.36 17.48
CA LEU A 66 1.26 5.59 16.68
C LEU A 66 1.19 6.85 17.56
N VAL A 67 1.58 7.97 16.97
CA VAL A 67 1.38 9.33 17.49
C VAL A 67 0.57 10.16 16.50
N ALA A 68 -0.27 11.05 17.02
CA ALA A 68 -0.90 12.12 16.24
C ALA A 68 -0.01 13.35 16.25
N VAL A 69 0.39 13.78 15.06
CA VAL A 69 1.15 15.00 14.82
C VAL A 69 0.18 16.06 14.30
N HIS A 70 -0.11 17.06 15.13
CA HIS A 70 -0.96 18.17 14.76
C HIS A 70 -0.15 19.20 13.98
N VAL A 71 -0.60 19.50 12.76
CA VAL A 71 0.05 20.39 11.81
C VAL A 71 -0.85 21.58 11.52
N ARG A 72 -0.27 22.78 11.43
CA ARG A 72 -1.00 24.00 11.09
C ARG A 72 -0.40 24.61 9.82
N LEU A 73 -1.20 24.65 8.77
CA LEU A 73 -0.81 25.13 7.45
C LEU A 73 -1.44 26.50 7.14
N PRO A 74 -0.82 27.32 6.26
CA PRO A 74 -1.47 28.47 5.66
C PRO A 74 -2.78 28.08 4.97
N ASP A 75 -3.78 28.97 4.96
CA ASP A 75 -5.10 28.65 4.38
C ASP A 75 -5.05 28.42 2.87
N GLY A 76 -4.19 29.16 2.17
CA GLY A 76 -3.96 29.02 0.73
C GLY A 76 -2.94 27.95 0.34
N GLU A 77 -2.45 27.13 1.28
CA GLU A 77 -1.50 26.06 0.97
C GLU A 77 -2.11 25.08 -0.05
N PRO A 78 -1.44 24.81 -1.18
CA PRO A 78 -1.94 23.86 -2.19
C PRO A 78 -1.84 22.42 -1.68
N VAL A 79 -2.93 21.68 -1.80
CA VAL A 79 -3.07 20.27 -1.40
C VAL A 79 -3.97 19.53 -2.39
N THR A 80 -3.98 18.20 -2.36
CA THR A 80 -5.08 17.42 -2.96
C THR A 80 -5.98 16.85 -1.88
N ALA A 81 -7.27 16.67 -2.20
CA ALA A 81 -8.25 16.07 -1.29
C ALA A 81 -9.19 15.13 -2.05
N GLY A 82 -9.38 13.93 -1.52
CA GLY A 82 -10.25 12.93 -2.14
C GLY A 82 -10.43 11.71 -1.25
N ARG A 83 -11.15 10.71 -1.75
CA ARG A 83 -11.25 9.41 -1.08
C ARG A 83 -10.01 8.57 -1.38
N TYR A 84 -9.64 7.71 -0.43
CA TYR A 84 -8.50 6.79 -0.57
C TYR A 84 -8.59 5.86 -1.79
N SER A 85 -9.81 5.57 -2.25
CA SER A 85 -10.09 4.72 -3.42
C SER A 85 -10.06 5.47 -4.74
N GLU A 86 -10.02 6.80 -4.73
CA GLU A 86 -9.98 7.64 -5.93
C GLU A 86 -8.54 7.72 -6.46
N ARG A 87 -8.41 7.55 -7.78
CA ARG A 87 -7.12 7.59 -8.48
C ARG A 87 -6.63 9.01 -8.75
N GLU A 88 -7.57 9.94 -8.95
CA GLU A 88 -7.29 11.34 -9.25
C GLU A 88 -7.97 12.24 -8.20
N PRO A 89 -7.29 12.57 -7.09
CA PRO A 89 -7.84 13.45 -6.06
C PRO A 89 -7.88 14.91 -6.54
N GLU A 90 -8.83 15.69 -6.04
CA GLU A 90 -9.02 17.07 -6.49
C GLU A 90 -7.98 18.02 -5.86
N GLU A 91 -7.38 18.89 -6.67
CA GLU A 91 -6.51 19.98 -6.20
C GLU A 91 -7.33 21.08 -5.52
N LYS A 92 -6.90 21.50 -4.32
CA LYS A 92 -7.60 22.48 -3.47
C LYS A 92 -6.61 23.26 -2.61
N THR A 93 -7.11 24.32 -1.98
CA THR A 93 -6.41 24.96 -0.86
C THR A 93 -6.63 24.17 0.43
N ALA A 94 -5.71 24.30 1.40
CA ALA A 94 -5.83 23.67 2.70
C ALA A 94 -7.12 24.07 3.44
N ALA A 95 -7.52 25.34 3.35
CA ALA A 95 -8.78 25.79 3.95
C ALA A 95 -10.00 25.16 3.27
N ASP A 96 -10.00 25.04 1.94
CA ASP A 96 -11.12 24.45 1.22
C ASP A 96 -11.19 22.93 1.41
N ALA A 97 -10.05 22.25 1.54
CA ALA A 97 -10.01 20.83 1.92
C ALA A 97 -10.65 20.62 3.31
N VAL A 98 -10.31 21.45 4.31
CA VAL A 98 -10.95 21.39 5.64
C VAL A 98 -12.45 21.66 5.54
N ARG A 99 -12.86 22.70 4.80
CA ARG A 99 -14.28 23.05 4.61
C ARG A 99 -15.06 21.91 3.97
N ARG A 100 -14.51 21.32 2.91
CA ARG A 100 -15.10 20.21 2.15
C ARG A 100 -15.28 18.97 3.01
N VAL A 101 -14.24 18.55 3.73
CA VAL A 101 -14.27 17.35 4.57
C VAL A 101 -15.20 17.56 5.76
N ARG A 102 -15.18 18.74 6.39
CA ARG A 102 -16.11 19.06 7.49
C ARG A 102 -17.57 19.02 7.03
N GLY A 103 -17.88 19.54 5.85
CA GLY A 103 -19.22 19.53 5.28
C GLY A 103 -19.78 18.14 4.98
N LEU A 104 -18.94 17.09 4.96
CA LEU A 104 -19.39 15.71 4.76
C LEU A 104 -19.96 15.05 6.02
N GLY A 105 -19.66 15.58 7.21
CA GLY A 105 -20.00 14.92 8.47
C GLY A 105 -19.48 13.47 8.52
N ASP A 106 -20.37 12.52 8.80
CA ASP A 106 -20.02 11.08 8.87
C ASP A 106 -19.53 10.50 7.53
N LYS A 107 -19.85 11.15 6.40
CA LYS A 107 -19.38 10.75 5.06
C LYS A 107 -17.90 11.11 4.82
N ALA A 108 -17.24 11.77 5.77
CA ALA A 108 -15.79 12.03 5.74
C ALA A 108 -14.93 10.76 5.92
N LEU A 109 -15.55 9.62 6.26
CA LEU A 109 -14.87 8.34 6.35
C LEU A 109 -14.25 7.92 5.01
N GLY A 110 -12.94 7.64 5.04
CA GLY A 110 -12.11 7.31 3.89
C GLY A 110 -11.57 8.51 3.12
N TRP A 111 -11.83 9.74 3.57
CA TRP A 111 -11.20 10.93 2.99
C TRP A 111 -9.78 11.12 3.51
N GLU A 112 -8.97 11.74 2.68
CA GLU A 112 -7.59 12.10 2.96
C GLU A 112 -7.21 13.38 2.22
N VAL A 113 -6.20 14.06 2.77
CA VAL A 113 -5.60 15.25 2.17
C VAL A 113 -4.13 14.96 1.98
N PHE A 114 -3.57 15.31 0.83
CA PHE A 114 -2.16 15.12 0.53
C PHE A 114 -1.48 16.47 0.34
N LEU A 115 -0.38 16.67 1.09
CA LEU A 115 0.49 17.84 0.98
C LEU A 115 1.74 17.44 0.19
N PRO A 116 2.01 18.01 -1.01
CA PRO A 116 3.14 17.62 -1.87
C PRO A 116 4.49 18.18 -1.43
N ARG A 117 4.73 18.26 -0.13
CA ARG A 117 5.99 18.69 0.46
C ARG A 117 6.12 18.20 1.89
N ALA A 118 7.33 18.32 2.43
CA ALA A 118 7.58 18.10 3.85
C ALA A 118 6.85 19.15 4.70
N VAL A 119 6.47 18.76 5.92
CA VAL A 119 5.96 19.67 6.95
C VAL A 119 7.13 20.18 7.76
N ALA A 120 7.31 21.49 7.81
CA ALA A 120 8.39 22.12 8.56
C ALA A 120 8.19 21.98 10.08
N ARG A 121 9.27 22.00 10.85
CA ARG A 121 9.22 22.00 12.33
C ARG A 121 8.32 23.12 12.90
N SER A 122 8.28 24.28 12.26
CA SER A 122 7.44 25.43 12.68
C SER A 122 5.94 25.19 12.48
N GLU A 123 5.57 24.28 11.57
CA GLU A 123 4.19 23.92 11.27
C GLU A 123 3.67 22.81 12.20
N VAL A 124 4.57 22.05 12.82
CA VAL A 124 4.24 21.06 13.85
C VAL A 124 3.88 21.76 15.15
N ARG A 125 2.62 21.66 15.55
CA ARG A 125 2.12 22.25 16.80
C ARG A 125 2.21 21.29 17.96
N GLN A 126 1.98 20.01 17.71
CA GLN A 126 2.00 19.02 18.78
C GLN A 126 2.24 17.61 18.27
N VAL A 127 2.88 16.80 19.10
CA VAL A 127 3.00 15.34 18.89
C VAL A 127 2.47 14.65 20.14
N ARG A 128 1.32 13.99 20.02
CA ARG A 128 0.62 13.30 21.13
C ARG A 128 0.58 11.80 20.89
N ALA A 129 0.72 11.02 21.95
CA ALA A 129 0.34 9.61 21.93
C ALA A 129 -1.18 9.51 21.74
N VAL A 130 -1.62 8.46 21.04
CA VAL A 130 -3.03 8.24 20.69
C VAL A 130 -3.44 6.83 21.04
N ARG A 131 -4.66 6.69 21.57
CA ARG A 131 -5.25 5.38 21.86
C ARG A 131 -5.60 4.71 20.55
N GLN A 132 -5.01 3.54 20.27
CA GLN A 132 -5.19 2.80 19.01
C GLN A 132 -6.52 2.02 18.90
N VAL A 133 -7.55 2.45 19.65
CA VAL A 133 -8.86 1.79 19.70
C VAL A 133 -9.84 2.35 18.65
N SER A 134 -9.54 3.50 18.06
CA SER A 134 -10.38 4.16 17.07
C SER A 134 -9.94 3.83 15.64
N GLY A 135 -10.91 3.76 14.72
CA GLY A 135 -10.68 3.44 13.31
C GLY A 135 -11.43 2.18 12.86
N TRP A 136 -11.47 1.96 11.56
CA TRP A 136 -12.15 0.82 10.93
C TRP A 136 -11.25 -0.43 10.92
N ARG A 137 -11.85 -1.61 10.73
CA ARG A 137 -11.14 -2.92 10.74
C ARG A 137 -10.82 -3.46 9.35
N TYR A 138 -11.41 -2.91 8.28
CA TYR A 138 -11.21 -3.43 6.92
C TYR A 138 -11.31 -2.32 5.87
N PHE A 139 -12.42 -1.57 5.89
CA PHE A 139 -12.67 -0.37 5.07
C PHE A 139 -13.62 0.59 5.83
N PRO A 140 -13.67 1.89 5.50
CA PRO A 140 -14.61 2.79 6.13
C PRO A 140 -16.04 2.35 5.80
N GLY A 141 -16.89 2.18 6.82
CA GLY A 141 -18.24 1.64 6.66
C GLY A 141 -18.35 0.12 6.71
N ALA A 142 -17.29 -0.63 7.07
CA ALA A 142 -17.35 -2.10 7.17
C ALA A 142 -18.36 -2.63 8.21
N HIS A 143 -18.75 -1.83 9.21
CA HIS A 143 -19.75 -2.25 10.19
C HIS A 143 -21.13 -2.42 9.54
N GLY A 144 -21.72 -3.61 9.68
CA GLY A 144 -22.98 -3.97 9.02
C GLY A 144 -22.82 -4.43 7.58
N VAL A 145 -21.66 -4.22 6.96
CA VAL A 145 -21.33 -4.79 5.65
C VAL A 145 -20.91 -6.23 5.85
N THR A 146 -21.63 -7.15 5.18
CA THR A 146 -21.26 -8.56 5.23
C THR A 146 -19.95 -8.76 4.46
N PRO A 147 -18.90 -9.37 5.07
CA PRO A 147 -17.65 -9.65 4.36
C PRO A 147 -17.88 -10.54 3.14
N CYS A 148 -17.16 -10.33 2.04
CA CYS A 148 -17.03 -11.39 1.03
C CYS A 148 -16.36 -12.60 1.69
N VAL A 149 -16.69 -13.81 1.25
CA VAL A 149 -16.05 -15.02 1.76
C VAL A 149 -14.58 -15.09 1.29
N CYS A 150 -14.26 -14.40 0.19
CA CYS A 150 -12.92 -14.22 -0.38
C CYS A 150 -11.90 -13.60 0.59
N CYS A 151 -12.37 -12.77 1.53
CA CYS A 151 -11.58 -12.09 2.56
C CYS A 151 -11.58 -12.84 3.89
N VAL A 152 -12.25 -14.00 3.97
CA VAL A 152 -12.39 -14.79 5.19
C VAL A 152 -11.34 -15.89 5.21
N LEU A 153 -10.36 -15.79 6.11
CA LEU A 153 -9.29 -16.76 6.22
C LEU A 153 -9.80 -18.13 6.66
N PRO A 154 -9.34 -19.24 6.04
CA PRO A 154 -9.61 -20.59 6.55
C PRO A 154 -9.17 -20.75 8.00
N GLY A 155 -10.09 -21.22 8.86
CA GLY A 155 -9.82 -21.50 10.27
C GLY A 155 -10.26 -20.41 11.25
N GLU A 156 -10.63 -19.21 10.80
CA GLU A 156 -11.14 -18.18 11.72
C GLU A 156 -12.56 -18.50 12.21
N TYR A 157 -12.89 -18.06 13.42
CA TYR A 157 -14.20 -18.27 14.03
C TYR A 157 -15.35 -17.79 13.12
N GLY A 158 -16.34 -18.65 12.87
CA GLY A 158 -17.50 -18.34 12.02
C GLY A 158 -17.25 -18.40 10.52
N SER A 159 -16.00 -18.58 10.08
CA SER A 159 -15.61 -18.58 8.65
C SER A 159 -16.33 -19.65 7.85
N ARG A 160 -16.33 -20.89 8.35
CA ARG A 160 -17.00 -22.03 7.72
C ARG A 160 -18.49 -21.75 7.50
N ARG A 161 -19.17 -21.30 8.56
CA ARG A 161 -20.60 -20.96 8.52
C ARG A 161 -20.89 -19.80 7.56
N LEU A 162 -20.00 -18.82 7.44
CA LEU A 162 -20.16 -17.72 6.48
C LEU A 162 -20.02 -18.20 5.03
N ARG A 163 -19.04 -19.09 4.76
CA ARG A 163 -18.85 -19.70 3.42
C ARG A 163 -20.05 -20.52 2.98
N GLU A 164 -20.59 -21.32 3.90
CA GLU A 164 -21.72 -22.19 3.65
C GLU A 164 -23.02 -21.40 3.42
N ARG A 165 -23.23 -20.27 4.11
CA ARG A 165 -24.47 -19.47 4.03
C ARG A 165 -24.52 -18.47 2.89
N ARG A 166 -23.37 -17.99 2.40
CA ARG A 166 -23.30 -16.91 1.42
C ARG A 166 -22.17 -17.13 0.41
N PRO A 167 -22.31 -18.07 -0.52
CA PRO A 167 -21.40 -18.16 -1.66
C PRO A 167 -21.49 -16.86 -2.49
N HIS A 168 -20.43 -16.06 -2.50
CA HIS A 168 -20.28 -14.92 -3.40
C HIS A 168 -20.14 -15.42 -4.85
N PRO A 169 -20.45 -14.61 -5.88
CA PRO A 169 -20.26 -14.99 -7.29
C PRO A 169 -18.80 -15.35 -7.63
N GLU A 170 -17.86 -14.70 -6.95
CA GLU A 170 -16.42 -15.01 -6.95
C GLU A 170 -16.05 -16.14 -5.97
N ASP A 171 -16.85 -16.40 -4.93
CA ASP A 171 -16.59 -17.48 -3.95
C ASP A 171 -17.15 -18.85 -4.40
N GLY A 172 -17.42 -19.00 -5.70
CA GLY A 172 -17.47 -20.31 -6.33
C GLY A 172 -16.08 -20.96 -6.30
N PRO A 173 -15.97 -22.28 -6.58
CA PRO A 173 -14.66 -22.85 -6.88
C PRO A 173 -13.99 -21.97 -7.95
N PRO A 174 -12.71 -21.57 -7.77
CA PRO A 174 -12.04 -20.67 -8.70
C PRO A 174 -12.25 -21.19 -10.12
N PRO A 175 -12.68 -20.36 -11.09
CA PRO A 175 -13.03 -20.84 -12.42
C PRO A 175 -11.91 -21.71 -12.97
N ALA A 176 -12.24 -22.83 -13.62
CA ALA A 176 -11.21 -23.76 -14.11
C ALA A 176 -10.16 -23.00 -14.94
N SER A 177 -8.88 -23.42 -14.89
CA SER A 177 -7.82 -22.71 -15.61
C SER A 177 -8.14 -22.48 -17.09
N PRO A 178 -8.76 -23.43 -17.82
CA PRO A 178 -9.19 -23.19 -19.20
C PRO A 178 -10.19 -22.03 -19.35
N VAL A 179 -11.11 -21.85 -18.39
CA VAL A 179 -12.08 -20.74 -18.38
C VAL A 179 -11.36 -19.41 -18.19
N LEU A 180 -10.41 -19.35 -17.26
CA LEU A 180 -9.62 -18.13 -17.03
C LEU A 180 -8.75 -17.78 -18.25
N LEU A 181 -8.14 -18.78 -18.90
CA LEU A 181 -7.37 -18.57 -20.12
C LEU A 181 -8.25 -18.05 -21.26
N SER A 182 -9.45 -18.61 -21.45
CA SER A 182 -10.40 -18.10 -22.45
C SER A 182 -10.84 -16.66 -22.16
N ARG A 183 -11.05 -16.30 -20.88
CA ARG A 183 -11.33 -14.91 -20.48
C ARG A 183 -10.15 -13.99 -20.78
N ILE A 184 -8.92 -14.43 -20.51
CA ILE A 184 -7.70 -13.66 -20.83
C ILE A 184 -7.59 -13.46 -22.33
N GLU A 185 -7.72 -14.50 -23.15
CA GLU A 185 -7.69 -14.40 -24.61
C GLU A 185 -8.74 -13.40 -25.12
N LYS A 186 -9.99 -13.53 -24.67
CA LYS A 186 -11.06 -12.60 -25.04
C LYS A 186 -10.72 -11.17 -24.64
N ALA A 187 -10.24 -10.96 -23.42
CA ALA A 187 -9.90 -9.65 -22.90
C ALA A 187 -8.70 -9.02 -23.61
N GLN A 188 -7.74 -9.83 -24.07
CA GLN A 188 -6.64 -9.36 -24.93
C GLN A 188 -7.16 -8.89 -26.30
N VAL A 189 -8.10 -9.62 -26.90
CA VAL A 189 -8.72 -9.24 -28.17
C VAL A 189 -9.54 -7.95 -28.03
N THR A 190 -10.27 -7.78 -26.93
CA THR A 190 -11.12 -6.60 -26.71
C THR A 190 -10.39 -5.42 -26.06
N GLY A 191 -9.14 -5.59 -25.64
CA GLY A 191 -8.40 -4.57 -24.87
C GLY A 191 -8.96 -4.31 -23.47
N ASP A 192 -9.71 -5.25 -22.90
CA ASP A 192 -10.37 -5.08 -21.60
C ASP A 192 -9.39 -5.39 -20.44
N THR A 193 -8.73 -4.35 -19.94
CA THR A 193 -7.76 -4.49 -18.84
C THR A 193 -8.41 -4.84 -17.51
N ALA A 194 -9.71 -4.55 -17.33
CA ALA A 194 -10.44 -4.92 -16.13
C ALA A 194 -10.70 -6.43 -16.09
N ALA A 195 -11.14 -7.01 -17.22
CA ALA A 195 -11.32 -8.46 -17.35
C ALA A 195 -9.99 -9.24 -17.24
N LEU A 196 -8.89 -8.71 -17.81
CA LEU A 196 -7.55 -9.26 -17.59
C LEU A 196 -7.19 -9.25 -16.10
N GLY A 197 -7.44 -8.12 -15.43
CA GLY A 197 -7.15 -7.98 -14.02
C GLY A 197 -7.96 -8.93 -13.14
N GLU A 198 -9.23 -9.15 -13.46
CA GLU A 198 -10.09 -10.14 -12.78
C GLU A 198 -9.52 -11.56 -12.91
N ALA A 199 -9.15 -11.96 -14.13
CA ALA A 199 -8.57 -13.29 -14.36
C ALA A 199 -7.23 -13.49 -13.63
N LEU A 200 -6.35 -12.48 -13.60
CA LEU A 200 -5.08 -12.53 -12.87
C LEU A 200 -5.28 -12.61 -11.36
N ARG A 201 -6.31 -11.96 -10.81
CA ARG A 201 -6.67 -12.09 -9.38
C ARG A 201 -7.03 -13.52 -9.02
N TRP A 202 -7.71 -14.25 -9.90
CA TRP A 202 -7.97 -15.69 -9.69
C TRP A 202 -6.71 -16.53 -9.65
N TYR A 203 -5.73 -16.18 -10.46
CA TYR A 203 -4.45 -16.89 -10.51
C TYR A 203 -3.57 -16.66 -9.28
N ARG A 204 -3.69 -15.50 -8.63
CA ARG A 204 -3.02 -15.19 -7.35
C ARG A 204 -3.35 -16.16 -6.22
N LEU A 205 -4.53 -16.77 -6.26
CA LEU A 205 -4.97 -17.74 -5.24
C LEU A 205 -4.38 -19.14 -5.45
N ARG A 206 -3.68 -19.40 -6.57
CA ARG A 206 -3.18 -20.72 -6.92
C ARG A 206 -1.73 -20.93 -6.53
N ARG A 207 -1.38 -22.17 -6.21
CA ARG A 207 0.02 -22.61 -6.01
C ARG A 207 0.72 -22.99 -7.30
N ARG A 208 -0.01 -23.17 -8.40
CA ARG A 208 0.50 -23.52 -9.74
C ARG A 208 -0.37 -22.83 -10.79
N GLY A 209 0.23 -22.45 -11.90
CA GLY A 209 -0.49 -21.93 -13.06
C GLY A 209 0.28 -22.02 -14.38
N PRO A 210 -0.36 -21.62 -15.49
CA PRO A 210 0.13 -21.80 -16.85
C PRO A 210 1.14 -20.71 -17.24
N VAL A 211 2.39 -20.85 -16.78
CA VAL A 211 3.49 -19.87 -17.00
C VAL A 211 3.59 -19.45 -18.48
N ALA A 212 3.69 -20.41 -19.41
CA ALA A 212 3.85 -20.10 -20.84
C ALA A 212 2.70 -19.26 -21.43
N ARG A 213 1.48 -19.38 -20.88
CA ARG A 213 0.31 -18.64 -21.36
C ARG A 213 0.21 -17.24 -20.78
N LEU A 214 0.73 -17.02 -19.57
CA LEU A 214 0.68 -15.71 -18.90
C LEU A 214 1.95 -14.88 -19.08
N ALA A 215 3.09 -15.51 -19.41
CA ALA A 215 4.36 -14.81 -19.63
C ALA A 215 4.26 -13.61 -20.60
N PRO A 216 3.52 -13.67 -21.73
CA PRO A 216 3.38 -12.53 -22.63
C PRO A 216 2.76 -11.28 -21.99
N LEU A 217 2.01 -11.42 -20.89
CA LEU A 217 1.42 -10.28 -20.18
C LEU A 217 2.48 -9.44 -19.44
N ALA A 218 3.72 -9.93 -19.30
CA ALA A 218 4.83 -9.15 -18.76
C ALA A 218 5.20 -7.96 -19.67
N GLY A 219 4.93 -8.06 -20.98
CA GLY A 219 5.08 -6.97 -21.95
C GLY A 219 3.82 -6.14 -22.17
N HIS A 220 2.76 -6.30 -21.38
CA HIS A 220 1.48 -5.61 -21.61
C HIS A 220 1.61 -4.09 -21.44
N ALA A 221 0.95 -3.29 -22.30
CA ALA A 221 1.05 -1.83 -22.29
C ALA A 221 0.62 -1.20 -20.94
N ASP A 222 -0.47 -1.69 -20.35
CA ASP A 222 -0.96 -1.24 -19.04
C ASP A 222 -0.08 -1.80 -17.87
N PRO A 223 0.63 -0.94 -17.10
CA PRO A 223 1.40 -1.36 -15.94
C PRO A 223 0.55 -2.00 -14.82
N GLY A 224 -0.75 -1.71 -14.77
CA GLY A 224 -1.69 -2.37 -13.86
C GLY A 224 -1.80 -3.87 -14.11
N VAL A 225 -1.83 -4.28 -15.38
CA VAL A 225 -1.83 -5.70 -15.77
C VAL A 225 -0.51 -6.36 -15.38
N ARG A 226 0.62 -5.70 -15.61
CA ARG A 226 1.96 -6.20 -15.24
C ARG A 226 2.13 -6.39 -13.73
N ARG A 227 1.63 -5.44 -12.92
CA ARG A 227 1.57 -5.58 -11.46
C ARG A 227 0.71 -6.77 -11.02
N LEU A 228 -0.47 -6.93 -11.63
CA LEU A 228 -1.36 -8.05 -11.32
C LEU A 228 -0.73 -9.39 -11.71
N LEU A 229 0.04 -9.44 -12.78
CA LEU A 229 0.81 -10.62 -13.17
C LEU A 229 1.87 -10.97 -12.13
N ALA A 230 2.67 -10.00 -11.68
CA ALA A 230 3.66 -10.21 -10.60
C ALA A 230 2.98 -10.83 -9.36
N GLY A 231 1.87 -10.23 -8.92
CA GLY A 231 1.08 -10.74 -7.79
C GLY A 231 0.49 -12.13 -8.04
N ALA A 232 0.08 -12.44 -9.27
CA ALA A 232 -0.47 -13.73 -9.64
C ALA A 232 0.58 -14.85 -9.52
N VAL A 233 1.79 -14.62 -10.03
CA VAL A 233 2.84 -15.65 -10.13
C VAL A 233 3.74 -15.74 -8.90
N ALA A 234 3.72 -14.73 -8.02
CA ALA A 234 4.56 -14.64 -6.81
C ALA A 234 4.57 -15.90 -5.94
N ARG A 235 3.43 -16.60 -5.84
CA ARG A 235 3.26 -17.77 -4.96
C ARG A 235 3.30 -19.11 -5.71
N TRP A 236 3.61 -19.08 -7.00
CA TRP A 236 3.59 -20.27 -7.85
C TRP A 236 4.82 -21.13 -7.67
N SER A 237 4.60 -22.43 -7.56
CA SER A 237 5.64 -23.48 -7.62
C SER A 237 5.90 -23.96 -9.06
N THR A 238 5.22 -23.39 -10.07
CA THR A 238 5.44 -23.76 -11.47
C THR A 238 6.84 -23.29 -11.91
N PRO A 239 7.68 -24.17 -12.48
CA PRO A 239 8.93 -23.76 -13.12
C PRO A 239 8.72 -22.63 -14.12
N GLY A 240 9.61 -21.64 -14.11
CA GLY A 240 9.53 -20.46 -14.97
C GLY A 240 8.77 -19.26 -14.40
N ALA A 241 8.07 -19.40 -13.27
CA ALA A 241 7.47 -18.26 -12.57
C ALA A 241 8.52 -17.21 -12.15
N ASP A 242 9.69 -17.66 -11.70
CA ASP A 242 10.82 -16.78 -11.36
C ASP A 242 11.39 -16.07 -12.58
N GLY A 243 11.24 -16.63 -13.79
CA GLY A 243 11.53 -15.97 -15.06
C GLY A 243 10.69 -14.72 -15.26
N ILE A 244 9.37 -14.85 -15.06
CA ILE A 244 8.42 -13.72 -15.16
C ILE A 244 8.75 -12.65 -14.11
N LEU A 245 8.99 -13.03 -12.85
CA LEU A 245 9.32 -12.06 -11.80
C LEU A 245 10.63 -11.32 -12.09
N ARG A 246 11.64 -12.01 -12.66
CA ARG A 246 12.91 -11.38 -13.05
C ARG A 246 12.73 -10.38 -14.19
N GLU A 247 11.90 -10.70 -15.18
CA GLU A 247 11.56 -9.75 -16.25
C GLU A 247 10.87 -8.50 -15.69
N LEU A 248 9.87 -8.69 -14.82
CA LEU A 248 9.13 -7.59 -14.19
C LEU A 248 9.97 -6.79 -13.18
N ALA A 249 11.04 -7.36 -12.63
CA ALA A 249 12.00 -6.64 -11.82
C ALA A 249 12.85 -5.65 -12.64
N GLY A 250 12.91 -5.81 -13.96
CA GLY A 250 13.54 -4.85 -14.89
C GLY A 250 12.56 -3.87 -15.53
N ASP A 251 11.30 -3.82 -15.08
CA ASP A 251 10.25 -3.01 -15.71
C ASP A 251 10.59 -1.51 -15.69
N PRO A 252 10.31 -0.75 -16.77
CA PRO A 252 10.56 0.69 -16.79
C PRO A 252 9.75 1.45 -15.73
N VAL A 253 8.58 0.95 -15.32
CA VAL A 253 7.70 1.60 -14.34
C VAL A 253 8.09 1.16 -12.92
N PRO A 254 8.55 2.07 -12.04
CA PRO A 254 8.96 1.72 -10.68
C PRO A 254 7.89 0.99 -9.87
N GLY A 255 6.61 1.35 -10.04
CA GLY A 255 5.51 0.68 -9.35
C GLY A 255 5.36 -0.82 -9.69
N VAL A 256 5.84 -1.28 -10.85
CA VAL A 256 5.90 -2.70 -11.18
C VAL A 256 7.05 -3.37 -10.43
N ARG A 257 8.25 -2.79 -10.46
CA ARG A 257 9.43 -3.30 -9.72
C ARG A 257 9.18 -3.34 -8.21
N GLN A 258 8.51 -2.33 -7.66
CA GLN A 258 8.08 -2.28 -6.26
C GLN A 258 7.14 -3.45 -5.93
N THR A 259 6.14 -3.72 -6.80
CA THR A 259 5.22 -4.85 -6.61
C THR A 259 5.98 -6.18 -6.61
N VAL A 260 7.02 -6.32 -7.44
CA VAL A 260 7.90 -7.49 -7.42
C VAL A 260 8.61 -7.61 -6.07
N ALA A 261 9.26 -6.56 -5.57
CA ALA A 261 9.91 -6.56 -4.25
C ALA A 261 8.95 -6.98 -3.12
N GLU A 262 7.75 -6.40 -3.07
CA GLU A 262 6.70 -6.75 -2.10
C GLU A 262 6.28 -8.22 -2.20
N CYS A 263 6.21 -8.77 -3.41
CA CYS A 263 5.82 -10.14 -3.66
C CYS A 263 6.89 -11.16 -3.24
N LEU A 264 8.18 -10.82 -3.43
CA LEU A 264 9.30 -11.71 -3.10
C LEU A 264 9.40 -11.98 -1.59
N ALA A 265 8.93 -11.05 -0.75
CA ALA A 265 8.84 -11.24 0.70
C ALA A 265 8.18 -12.58 1.10
N TYR A 266 7.17 -13.01 0.34
CA TYR A 266 6.38 -14.21 0.60
C TYR A 266 6.86 -15.45 -0.17
N ARG A 267 8.04 -15.37 -0.80
CA ARG A 267 8.63 -16.43 -1.62
C ARG A 267 10.00 -16.81 -1.06
N PRO A 268 10.09 -17.88 -0.25
CA PRO A 268 11.34 -18.30 0.39
C PRO A 268 12.15 -19.20 -0.54
N THR A 269 12.62 -18.65 -1.66
CA THR A 269 13.55 -19.36 -2.58
C THR A 269 14.85 -18.56 -2.71
N PRO A 270 16.00 -19.22 -2.95
CA PRO A 270 17.27 -18.53 -3.17
C PRO A 270 17.18 -17.48 -4.29
N GLU A 271 16.51 -17.81 -5.40
CA GLU A 271 16.34 -16.90 -6.55
C GLU A 271 15.55 -15.65 -6.18
N ALA A 272 14.58 -15.79 -5.27
CA ALA A 272 13.80 -14.67 -4.77
C ALA A 272 14.60 -13.84 -3.73
N GLY A 273 15.59 -14.44 -3.08
CA GLY A 273 16.60 -13.74 -2.27
C GLY A 273 17.48 -12.87 -3.14
N ASP A 274 18.08 -13.46 -4.18
CA ASP A 274 18.96 -12.78 -5.13
C ASP A 274 18.27 -11.62 -5.84
N LEU A 275 17.02 -11.83 -6.28
CA LEU A 275 16.24 -10.78 -6.95
C LEU A 275 15.91 -9.62 -6.00
N LEU A 276 15.61 -9.92 -4.73
CA LEU A 276 15.38 -8.88 -3.73
C LEU A 276 16.67 -8.11 -3.40
N ALA A 277 17.81 -8.80 -3.36
CA ALA A 277 19.11 -8.19 -3.18
C ALA A 277 19.48 -7.26 -4.35
N ALA A 278 19.18 -7.66 -5.60
CA ALA A 278 19.38 -6.81 -6.77
C ALA A 278 18.51 -5.53 -6.70
N LEU A 279 17.24 -5.65 -6.30
CA LEU A 279 16.33 -4.51 -6.15
C LEU A 279 16.73 -3.56 -5.00
N ALA A 280 17.59 -3.98 -4.08
CA ALA A 280 18.12 -3.10 -3.04
C ALA A 280 18.99 -1.96 -3.61
N ALA A 281 19.47 -2.08 -4.85
CA ALA A 281 20.21 -1.05 -5.56
C ALA A 281 19.37 -0.31 -6.63
N ASP A 282 18.05 -0.50 -6.63
CA ASP A 282 17.15 0.13 -7.61
C ASP A 282 17.28 1.66 -7.58
N PRO A 283 17.26 2.36 -8.73
CA PRO A 283 17.32 3.83 -8.75
C PRO A 283 16.13 4.48 -8.03
N ASP A 284 14.95 3.85 -8.06
CA ASP A 284 13.77 4.37 -7.40
C ASP A 284 13.77 4.02 -5.91
N PRO A 285 13.70 5.03 -5.02
CA PRO A 285 13.74 4.78 -3.58
C PRO A 285 12.49 4.08 -3.04
N GLY A 286 11.34 4.15 -3.73
CA GLY A 286 10.14 3.40 -3.34
C GLY A 286 10.31 1.89 -3.54
N VAL A 287 11.06 1.48 -4.58
CA VAL A 287 11.46 0.08 -4.76
C VAL A 287 12.39 -0.38 -3.64
N ARG A 288 13.42 0.42 -3.30
CA ARG A 288 14.34 0.12 -2.20
C ARG A 288 13.65 0.07 -0.84
N GLU A 289 12.63 0.90 -0.62
CA GLU A 289 11.79 0.85 0.58
C GLU A 289 11.00 -0.47 0.67
N ALA A 290 10.37 -0.91 -0.43
CA ALA A 290 9.68 -2.20 -0.48
C ALA A 290 10.64 -3.39 -0.24
N VAL A 291 11.90 -3.26 -0.64
CA VAL A 291 12.94 -4.25 -0.32
C VAL A 291 13.15 -4.35 1.20
N VAL A 292 13.22 -3.23 1.92
CA VAL A 292 13.34 -3.24 3.39
C VAL A 292 12.18 -4.02 4.02
N GLU A 293 10.94 -3.76 3.59
CA GLU A 293 9.77 -4.50 4.07
C GLU A 293 9.91 -6.00 3.84
N GLY A 294 10.34 -6.40 2.63
CA GLY A 294 10.51 -7.80 2.26
C GLY A 294 11.62 -8.51 3.04
N LEU A 295 12.73 -7.83 3.33
CA LEU A 295 13.84 -8.37 4.11
C LEU A 295 13.43 -8.59 5.58
N VAL A 296 12.76 -7.61 6.19
CA VAL A 296 12.28 -7.73 7.57
C VAL A 296 11.27 -8.87 7.70
N HIS A 297 10.37 -9.03 6.72
CA HIS A 297 9.42 -10.14 6.72
C HIS A 297 10.09 -11.52 6.64
N ARG A 298 11.20 -11.64 5.89
CA ARG A 298 11.98 -12.89 5.81
C ARG A 298 12.68 -13.22 7.12
N GLY A 299 13.14 -12.22 7.87
CA GLY A 299 13.64 -12.38 9.24
C GLY A 299 14.84 -13.31 9.40
N THR A 300 15.63 -13.52 8.35
CA THR A 300 16.80 -14.40 8.39
C THR A 300 18.09 -13.61 8.66
N ASP A 301 19.11 -14.25 9.23
CA ASP A 301 20.36 -13.55 9.57
C ASP A 301 21.15 -13.10 8.32
N GLU A 302 20.94 -13.78 7.19
CA GLU A 302 21.58 -13.48 5.90
C GLU A 302 21.17 -12.11 5.34
N VAL A 303 20.00 -11.56 5.74
CA VAL A 303 19.56 -10.24 5.25
C VAL A 303 20.14 -9.07 6.06
N ARG A 304 20.79 -9.33 7.20
CA ARG A 304 21.34 -8.27 8.08
C ARG A 304 22.34 -7.34 7.40
N PRO A 305 23.32 -7.82 6.60
CA PRO A 305 24.25 -6.91 5.90
C PRO A 305 23.53 -5.98 4.93
N LEU A 306 22.49 -6.47 4.26
CA LEU A 306 21.70 -5.69 3.31
C LEU A 306 20.86 -4.63 4.02
N LEU A 307 20.22 -4.98 5.14
CA LEU A 307 19.52 -4.02 6.01
C LEU A 307 20.49 -2.95 6.56
N ALA A 308 21.72 -3.33 6.94
CA ALA A 308 22.73 -2.39 7.40
C ALA A 308 23.23 -1.44 6.29
N ALA A 309 23.25 -1.89 5.03
CA ALA A 309 23.51 -1.04 3.88
C ALA A 309 22.35 -0.06 3.63
N LEU A 310 21.10 -0.55 3.62
CA LEU A 310 19.89 0.28 3.45
C LEU A 310 19.68 1.28 4.60
N ALA A 311 20.18 0.99 5.81
CA ALA A 311 20.21 1.96 6.91
C ALA A 311 21.06 3.21 6.60
N ARG A 312 21.97 3.11 5.63
CA ARG A 312 22.84 4.19 5.13
C ARG A 312 22.45 4.67 3.73
N ASP A 313 21.29 4.26 3.23
CA ASP A 313 20.80 4.64 1.89
C ASP A 313 20.77 6.17 1.72
N PRO A 314 21.09 6.73 0.54
CA PRO A 314 21.00 8.19 0.31
C PRO A 314 19.58 8.74 0.53
N ASP A 315 18.55 7.93 0.24
CA ASP A 315 17.17 8.32 0.41
C ASP A 315 16.71 8.27 1.86
N ALA A 316 16.11 9.36 2.30
CA ALA A 316 15.64 9.48 3.67
C ALA A 316 14.48 8.52 4.01
N GLY A 317 13.67 8.13 3.02
CA GLY A 317 12.55 7.20 3.20
C GLY A 317 13.03 5.79 3.45
N VAL A 318 13.99 5.32 2.66
CA VAL A 318 14.61 3.99 2.83
C VAL A 318 15.25 3.84 4.21
N ARG A 319 16.04 4.83 4.66
CA ARG A 319 16.64 4.81 6.00
C ARG A 319 15.59 4.76 7.12
N GLU A 320 14.48 5.46 6.92
CA GLU A 320 13.37 5.52 7.88
C GLU A 320 12.59 4.22 7.93
N ALA A 321 12.39 3.55 6.78
CA ALA A 321 11.80 2.23 6.72
C ALA A 321 12.63 1.20 7.50
N VAL A 322 13.97 1.25 7.38
CA VAL A 322 14.85 0.39 8.19
C VAL A 322 14.69 0.71 9.67
N GLU A 323 14.78 1.98 10.06
CA GLU A 323 14.62 2.40 11.46
C GLU A 323 13.26 1.97 12.06
N LEU A 324 12.19 2.03 11.27
CA LEU A 324 10.85 1.64 11.68
C LEU A 324 10.73 0.14 11.91
N LEU A 325 11.24 -0.65 10.97
CA LEU A 325 10.93 -2.07 10.86
C LEU A 325 11.93 -2.96 11.61
N THR A 326 13.11 -2.46 11.95
CA THR A 326 14.14 -3.22 12.69
C THR A 326 14.27 -2.85 14.17
N ARG A 327 13.49 -1.88 14.68
CA ARG A 327 13.53 -1.49 16.10
C ARG A 327 12.47 -2.22 16.92
N GLU A 328 12.94 -3.10 17.80
CA GLU A 328 12.19 -3.69 18.91
C GLU A 328 11.79 -2.64 19.98
#